data_AF-A0A523X3X6-F1
#
_entry.id   AF-A0A523X3X6-F1
#
_cell.length_a   1.000
_cell.length_b   1.000
_cell.length_c   1.000
_cell.angle_alpha   90.00
_cell.angle_beta   90.00
_cell.angle_gamma   90.00
#
_symmetry.space_group_name_H-M   'P 1'
#
loop_
_entity.id
_entity.type
_entity.pdbx_description
1 polymer ?
#
loop_
_entity_poly.entity_id
_entity_poly.type
_entity_poly.pdbx_seq_one_letter_code
_entity_poly.pdbx_strand_id
1 'polypeptide(L)'
;MEKRKLCLAMIFLMAFSFLSLHASDTREIKLKFFEGTREGKIKPPEFVSSSYLRPTVTASINPSVTVSLESRFALNEEQMQIKRIFNLKDVNLITEADLRWNTRSSDKIFHIFRLDSKEYLVLISPPDRNRKRQLSIEVFEQSEMGKSSLLDTEIILPEKNIAVFGFEDKKGKPYFLSIHLPPPPPPPPQVKKKEIEDFEKGAIKVVGEIKPPKPIKIVKPVYPEAARKAKVEGVVILNARTDEYGRVVR
;
A
#
# COMPACT_ATOMS: atom_id res chain seq x y z
N MET A 1 44.68 0.42 38.11
CA MET A 1 43.77 1.46 37.58
C MET A 1 42.95 1.00 36.36
N GLU A 2 43.04 -0.28 35.94
CA GLU A 2 42.43 -0.76 34.69
C GLU A 2 41.05 -1.42 34.84
N LYS A 3 40.76 -2.06 35.97
CA LYS A 3 39.49 -2.79 36.18
C LYS A 3 38.25 -1.88 36.13
N ARG A 4 38.39 -0.61 36.57
CA ARG A 4 37.30 0.38 36.51
C ARG A 4 37.00 0.86 35.08
N LYS A 5 38.03 0.96 34.22
CA LYS A 5 37.85 1.31 32.80
C LYS A 5 37.24 0.16 32.01
N LEU A 6 37.60 -1.08 32.34
CA LEU A 6 37.02 -2.29 31.73
C LEU A 6 35.52 -2.47 32.10
N CYS A 7 35.15 -2.22 33.37
CA CYS A 7 33.74 -2.25 33.77
C CYS A 7 32.92 -1.14 33.11
N LEU A 8 33.44 0.08 32.98
CA LEU A 8 32.75 1.17 32.28
C LEU A 8 32.56 0.87 30.79
N ALA A 9 33.54 0.26 30.14
CA ALA A 9 33.43 -0.15 28.74
C ALA A 9 32.35 -1.24 28.52
N MET A 10 32.25 -2.20 29.44
CA MET A 10 31.20 -3.24 29.39
C MET A 10 29.79 -2.70 29.62
N ILE A 11 29.64 -1.71 30.51
CA ILE A 11 28.34 -1.02 30.72
C ILE A 11 27.95 -0.21 29.49
N PHE A 12 28.92 0.44 28.83
CA PHE A 12 28.67 1.18 27.59
C PHE A 12 28.27 0.26 26.43
N LEU A 13 28.88 -0.94 26.34
CA LEU A 13 28.54 -1.94 25.33
C LEU A 13 27.14 -2.57 25.56
N MET A 14 26.72 -2.75 26.82
CA MET A 14 25.36 -3.18 27.14
C MET A 14 24.31 -2.08 26.93
N ALA A 15 24.65 -0.80 27.12
CA ALA A 15 23.72 0.29 26.87
C ALA A 15 23.44 0.50 25.38
N PHE A 16 24.40 0.17 24.51
CA PHE A 16 24.24 0.30 23.05
C PHE A 16 23.46 -0.86 22.40
N SER A 17 23.38 -2.02 23.04
CA SER A 17 22.60 -3.17 22.53
C SER A 17 21.09 -3.06 22.76
N PHE A 18 20.61 -1.99 23.39
CA PHE A 18 19.17 -1.68 23.51
C PHE A 18 18.66 -0.65 22.51
N LEU A 19 19.49 -0.19 21.56
CA LEU A 19 18.99 0.52 20.37
C LEU A 19 18.35 -0.49 19.41
N SER A 20 17.25 -1.09 19.85
CA SER A 20 16.34 -1.82 18.99
C SER A 20 15.81 -0.84 17.96
N LEU A 21 16.20 -1.02 16.70
CA LEU A 21 15.60 -0.37 15.55
C LEU A 21 14.10 -0.73 15.58
N HIS A 22 13.27 0.15 16.15
CA HIS A 22 11.84 -0.09 16.22
C HIS A 22 11.30 0.02 14.80
N ALA A 23 11.03 -1.13 14.18
CA ALA A 23 10.15 -1.16 13.02
C ALA A 23 8.84 -0.48 13.44
N SER A 24 8.52 0.62 12.74
CA SER A 24 7.27 1.33 12.90
C SER A 24 6.15 0.37 12.46
N ASP A 25 5.36 -0.17 13.40
CA ASP A 25 4.20 -1.03 13.12
C ASP A 25 2.99 -0.20 12.61
N THR A 26 3.27 0.68 11.65
CA THR A 26 2.27 1.48 10.95
C THR A 26 1.82 0.73 9.70
N ARG A 27 0.51 0.61 9.53
CA ARG A 27 -0.14 0.08 8.34
C ARG A 27 -0.80 1.22 7.60
N GLU A 28 -0.64 1.24 6.29
CA GLU A 28 -1.39 2.15 5.44
C GLU A 28 -2.72 1.48 5.06
N ILE A 29 -3.79 2.27 5.04
CA ILE A 29 -5.14 1.88 4.64
C ILE A 29 -5.53 2.83 3.52
N LYS A 30 -5.76 2.29 2.33
CA LYS A 30 -6.28 3.06 1.21
C LYS A 30 -7.80 3.08 1.28
N LEU A 31 -8.37 4.27 1.37
CA LEU A 31 -9.80 4.53 1.42
C LEU A 31 -10.24 5.22 0.14
N LYS A 32 -11.33 4.74 -0.46
CA LYS A 32 -12.00 5.40 -1.59
C LYS A 32 -13.48 5.54 -1.31
N PHE A 33 -14.03 6.68 -1.68
CA PHE A 33 -15.45 6.97 -1.55
C PHE A 33 -16.06 7.19 -2.92
N PHE A 34 -17.14 6.49 -3.24
CA PHE A 34 -17.82 6.55 -4.52
C PHE A 34 -19.27 6.97 -4.36
N GLU A 35 -19.78 7.62 -5.40
CA GLU A 35 -21.19 7.93 -5.60
C GLU A 35 -21.74 7.06 -6.73
N GLY A 36 -22.91 6.45 -6.53
CA GLY A 36 -23.64 5.71 -7.55
C GLY A 36 -24.84 6.47 -8.09
N THR A 37 -25.25 6.14 -9.31
CA THR A 37 -26.54 6.55 -9.88
C THR A 37 -27.35 5.32 -10.28
N ARG A 38 -28.65 5.27 -9.94
CA ARG A 38 -29.55 4.17 -10.30
C ARG A 38 -30.29 4.46 -11.59
N GLU A 39 -30.67 3.41 -12.33
CA GLU A 39 -31.62 3.53 -13.44
C GLU A 39 -33.05 3.57 -12.90
N GLY A 40 -33.72 4.73 -13.04
CA GLY A 40 -35.16 4.89 -12.79
C GLY A 40 -35.62 4.92 -11.32
N LYS A 41 -36.93 5.10 -11.12
CA LYS A 41 -37.61 5.05 -9.81
C LYS A 41 -37.85 3.60 -9.38
N ILE A 42 -36.80 2.80 -9.29
CA ILE A 42 -36.92 1.48 -8.67
C ILE A 42 -36.97 1.72 -7.17
N LYS A 43 -38.03 1.23 -6.51
CA LYS A 43 -38.18 1.30 -5.05
C LYS A 43 -36.86 0.82 -4.43
N PRO A 44 -36.23 1.60 -3.52
CA PRO A 44 -34.96 1.21 -2.92
C PRO A 44 -35.13 -0.21 -2.40
N PRO A 45 -34.33 -1.17 -2.88
CA PRO A 45 -34.44 -2.50 -2.32
C PRO A 45 -34.10 -2.41 -0.84
N GLU A 46 -35.00 -2.86 0.03
CA GLU A 46 -34.74 -2.97 1.48
C GLU A 46 -33.60 -3.98 1.68
N PHE A 47 -32.37 -3.48 1.64
CA PHE A 47 -31.20 -4.26 1.98
C PHE A 47 -30.61 -3.70 3.26
N VAL A 48 -31.01 -4.31 4.38
CA VAL A 48 -30.12 -4.41 5.54
C VAL A 48 -29.06 -5.43 5.15
N SER A 49 -28.01 -4.97 4.49
CA SER A 49 -27.01 -5.87 3.93
C SER A 49 -25.64 -5.57 4.52
N SER A 50 -25.48 -5.91 5.79
CA SER A 50 -24.27 -6.61 6.24
C SER A 50 -24.22 -8.01 5.60
N SER A 51 -24.41 -8.10 4.28
CA SER A 51 -24.40 -9.36 3.57
C SER A 51 -22.96 -9.69 3.25
N TYR A 52 -22.51 -10.75 3.90
CA TYR A 52 -21.38 -11.57 3.54
C TYR A 52 -21.40 -11.88 2.04
N LEU A 53 -20.84 -10.99 1.23
CA LEU A 53 -20.43 -11.36 -0.11
C LEU A 53 -19.19 -12.24 0.05
N ARG A 54 -19.39 -13.55 -0.05
CA ARG A 54 -18.32 -14.43 -0.48
C ARG A 54 -17.69 -13.79 -1.72
N PRO A 55 -16.37 -13.57 -1.74
CA PRO A 55 -15.70 -12.91 -2.85
C PRO A 55 -15.93 -13.75 -4.10
N THR A 56 -16.84 -13.30 -4.95
CA THR A 56 -17.07 -13.90 -6.26
C THR A 56 -16.43 -12.99 -7.29
N VAL A 57 -15.10 -12.93 -7.22
CA VAL A 57 -14.18 -13.36 -8.28
C VAL A 57 -12.77 -12.98 -7.84
N THR A 58 -12.01 -14.02 -7.49
CA THR A 58 -10.56 -14.04 -7.40
C THR A 58 -9.99 -13.81 -8.80
N ALA A 59 -9.46 -12.62 -9.08
CA ALA A 59 -8.43 -12.46 -10.09
C ALA A 59 -7.11 -12.23 -9.34
N SER A 60 -6.23 -13.21 -9.43
CA SER A 60 -4.86 -13.12 -8.93
C SER A 60 -4.09 -12.06 -9.71
N ILE A 61 -4.10 -10.82 -9.25
CA ILE A 61 -3.02 -9.90 -9.60
C ILE A 61 -1.93 -10.16 -8.58
N ASN A 62 -0.85 -10.80 -9.03
CA ASN A 62 0.35 -10.99 -8.24
C ASN A 62 0.92 -9.59 -7.94
N PRO A 63 0.97 -9.14 -6.67
CA PRO A 63 1.42 -7.79 -6.33
C PRO A 63 2.96 -7.64 -6.36
N SER A 64 3.70 -8.60 -6.93
CA SER A 64 5.16 -8.61 -6.88
C SER A 64 5.84 -7.76 -7.95
N VAL A 65 5.08 -7.07 -8.81
CA VAL A 65 5.61 -6.14 -9.81
C VAL A 65 4.61 -4.99 -9.92
N THR A 66 5.08 -3.78 -10.23
CA THR A 66 4.24 -2.64 -10.65
C THR A 66 3.65 -1.70 -9.57
N VAL A 67 4.50 -1.20 -8.68
CA VAL A 67 4.18 0.08 -7.99
C VAL A 67 4.36 1.22 -9.00
N SER A 68 3.28 1.66 -9.67
CA SER A 68 2.99 3.04 -10.14
C SER A 68 2.09 3.13 -11.38
N LEU A 69 2.00 2.09 -12.22
CA LEU A 69 1.17 2.09 -13.44
C LEU A 69 -0.26 1.51 -13.23
N GLU A 70 -0.53 0.85 -12.11
CA GLU A 70 -1.75 0.07 -11.89
C GLU A 70 -2.90 0.81 -11.19
N SER A 71 -2.68 2.03 -10.68
CA SER A 71 -3.71 2.74 -9.89
C SER A 71 -4.97 3.12 -10.71
N ARG A 72 -4.81 3.53 -11.97
CA ARG A 72 -5.94 3.92 -12.84
C ARG A 72 -6.74 2.72 -13.37
N PHE A 73 -6.07 1.62 -13.69
CA PHE A 73 -6.71 0.39 -14.13
C PHE A 73 -7.46 -0.28 -12.97
N ALA A 74 -6.84 -0.33 -11.79
CA ALA A 74 -7.50 -0.80 -10.58
C ALA A 74 -8.74 0.02 -10.22
N LEU A 75 -8.70 1.35 -10.37
CA LEU A 75 -9.86 2.22 -10.13
C LEU A 75 -11.01 1.91 -11.11
N ASN A 76 -10.73 1.79 -12.40
CA ASN A 76 -11.76 1.52 -13.39
C ASN A 76 -12.39 0.13 -13.19
N GLU A 77 -11.58 -0.88 -12.87
CA GLU A 77 -12.07 -2.23 -12.54
C GLU A 77 -12.96 -2.22 -11.31
N GLU A 78 -12.56 -1.52 -10.25
CA GLU A 78 -13.34 -1.35 -9.04
C GLU A 78 -14.68 -0.66 -9.32
N GLN A 79 -14.68 0.45 -10.08
CA GLN A 79 -15.92 1.13 -10.50
C GLN A 79 -16.83 0.22 -11.32
N MET A 80 -16.28 -0.56 -12.26
CA MET A 80 -17.04 -1.52 -13.06
C MET A 80 -17.63 -2.64 -12.20
N GLN A 81 -16.90 -3.13 -11.20
CA GLN A 81 -17.39 -4.14 -10.27
C GLN A 81 -18.52 -3.59 -9.40
N ILE A 82 -18.36 -2.41 -8.81
CA ILE A 82 -19.41 -1.74 -8.03
C ILE A 82 -20.65 -1.53 -8.90
N LYS A 83 -20.47 -0.99 -10.12
CA LYS A 83 -21.55 -0.79 -11.08
C LYS A 83 -22.32 -2.08 -11.37
N ARG A 84 -21.60 -3.18 -11.59
CA ARG A 84 -22.17 -4.51 -11.89
C ARG A 84 -22.87 -5.12 -10.67
N ILE A 85 -22.24 -5.13 -9.50
CA ILE A 85 -22.74 -5.78 -8.29
C ILE A 85 -23.99 -5.07 -7.76
N PHE A 86 -23.98 -3.74 -7.78
CA PHE A 86 -25.07 -2.94 -7.24
C PHE A 86 -26.08 -2.46 -8.29
N ASN A 87 -25.99 -2.98 -9.52
CA ASN A 87 -26.87 -2.66 -10.64
C ASN A 87 -27.08 -1.15 -10.85
N LEU A 88 -25.97 -0.43 -11.02
CA LEU A 88 -25.95 1.02 -11.14
C LEU A 88 -25.82 1.45 -12.61
N LYS A 89 -26.36 2.62 -12.92
CA LYS A 89 -26.14 3.30 -14.20
C LYS A 89 -24.69 3.75 -14.29
N ASP A 90 -24.20 4.49 -13.30
CA ASP A 90 -22.82 4.98 -13.25
C ASP A 90 -22.30 5.03 -11.80
N VAL A 91 -20.96 4.99 -11.66
CA VAL A 91 -20.23 5.04 -10.38
C VAL A 91 -19.08 6.02 -10.51
N ASN A 92 -19.03 7.04 -9.67
CA ASN A 92 -18.03 8.11 -9.69
C ASN A 92 -17.23 8.14 -8.39
N LEU A 93 -15.91 8.26 -8.50
CA LEU A 93 -15.05 8.48 -7.33
C LEU A 93 -15.21 9.93 -6.84
N ILE A 94 -15.47 10.10 -5.55
CA ILE A 94 -15.61 11.40 -4.88
C ILE A 94 -14.32 11.79 -4.17
N THR A 95 -13.74 10.87 -3.39
CA THR A 95 -12.50 11.13 -2.66
C THR A 95 -11.69 9.84 -2.49
N GLU A 96 -10.37 9.99 -2.44
CA GLU A 96 -9.40 8.95 -2.11
C GLU A 96 -8.48 9.47 -1.00
N ALA A 97 -8.18 8.62 -0.01
CA ALA A 97 -7.32 8.95 1.11
C ALA A 97 -6.43 7.77 1.52
N ASP A 98 -5.15 8.04 1.74
CA ASP A 98 -4.21 7.10 2.33
C ASP A 98 -4.12 7.37 3.84
N LEU A 99 -4.74 6.50 4.62
CA LEU A 99 -4.85 6.61 6.06
C LEU A 99 -3.74 5.80 6.75
N ARG A 100 -3.05 6.40 7.71
CA ARG A 100 -2.00 5.73 8.48
C ARG A 100 -2.54 5.24 9.81
N TRP A 101 -2.49 3.93 10.01
CA TRP A 101 -2.88 3.27 11.24
C TRP A 101 -1.66 2.77 12.01
N ASN A 102 -1.49 3.24 13.25
CA ASN A 102 -0.53 2.62 14.18
C ASN A 102 -1.18 1.42 14.86
N THR A 103 -0.74 0.20 14.52
CA THR A 103 -1.34 -1.02 15.10
C THR A 103 -1.06 -1.22 16.59
N ARG A 104 -0.14 -0.43 17.17
CA ARG A 104 0.13 -0.42 18.62
C ARG A 104 -0.77 0.55 19.37
N SER A 105 -1.44 1.48 18.68
CA SER A 105 -2.39 2.39 19.29
C SER A 105 -3.83 1.99 18.96
N SER A 106 -4.72 2.24 19.92
CA SER A 106 -6.17 2.10 19.75
C SER A 106 -6.79 3.40 19.23
N ASP A 107 -5.99 4.29 18.64
CA ASP A 107 -6.46 5.60 18.21
C ASP A 107 -7.40 5.45 17.03
N LYS A 108 -8.51 6.19 17.09
CA LYS A 108 -9.45 6.25 15.99
C LYS A 108 -8.85 7.04 14.83
N ILE A 109 -9.04 6.54 13.62
CA ILE A 109 -8.63 7.21 12.40
C ILE A 109 -9.87 7.80 11.77
N PHE A 110 -9.77 9.01 11.23
CA PHE A 110 -10.90 9.65 10.58
C PHE A 110 -10.51 10.28 9.25
N HIS A 111 -11.48 10.34 8.35
CA HIS A 111 -11.40 11.08 7.09
C HIS A 111 -12.63 11.97 6.98
N ILE A 112 -12.42 13.25 6.71
CA ILE A 112 -13.50 14.23 6.55
C ILE A 112 -13.43 14.79 5.14
N PHE A 113 -14.58 14.86 4.47
CA PHE A 113 -14.71 15.50 3.17
C PHE A 113 -16.07 16.17 3.05
N ARG A 114 -16.22 17.06 2.06
CA ARG A 114 -17.45 17.80 1.81
C ARG A 114 -18.03 17.45 0.45
N LEU A 115 -19.34 17.22 0.41
CA LEU A 115 -20.10 16.91 -0.80
C LEU A 115 -21.48 17.58 -0.68
N ASP A 116 -21.91 18.30 -1.72
CA ASP A 116 -23.21 18.99 -1.77
C ASP A 116 -23.51 19.86 -0.54
N SER A 117 -22.52 20.62 -0.07
CA SER A 117 -22.58 21.47 1.15
C SER A 117 -22.82 20.70 2.46
N LYS A 118 -22.66 19.37 2.45
CA LYS A 118 -22.69 18.52 3.65
C LYS A 118 -21.29 18.01 3.94
N GLU A 119 -21.00 17.80 5.22
CA GLU A 119 -19.73 17.24 5.68
C GLU A 119 -19.90 15.76 6.02
N TYR A 120 -19.06 14.92 5.44
CA TYR A 120 -19.06 13.48 5.69
C TYR A 120 -17.84 13.14 6.54
N LEU A 121 -18.08 12.45 7.65
CA LEU A 121 -17.04 11.95 8.55
C LEU A 121 -17.03 10.43 8.47
N VAL A 122 -15.94 9.87 7.95
CA VAL A 122 -15.66 8.44 8.02
C VAL A 122 -14.75 8.19 9.21
N LEU A 123 -15.17 7.34 10.13
CA LEU A 123 -14.44 6.96 11.32
C LEU A 123 -14.09 5.48 11.22
N ILE A 124 -12.82 5.17 11.41
CA ILE A 124 -12.29 3.81 11.44
C ILE A 124 -11.69 3.60 12.83
N SER A 125 -12.34 2.74 13.62
CA SER A 125 -11.94 2.42 14.98
C SER A 125 -11.25 1.05 14.99
N PRO A 126 -9.97 0.98 15.41
CA PRO A 126 -9.29 -0.30 15.59
C PRO A 126 -9.85 -1.08 16.78
N PRO A 127 -9.67 -2.41 16.81
CA PRO A 127 -10.22 -3.24 17.86
C PRO A 127 -9.40 -3.13 19.13
N ASP A 128 -10.05 -3.26 20.29
CA ASP A 128 -9.35 -3.26 21.57
C ASP A 128 -8.46 -4.50 21.70
N ARG A 129 -7.13 -4.28 21.69
CA ARG A 129 -5.95 -5.09 22.08
C ARG A 129 -5.84 -6.58 21.71
N ASN A 130 -6.91 -7.29 21.37
CA ASN A 130 -6.95 -8.74 21.26
C ASN A 130 -7.47 -9.27 19.91
N ARG A 131 -8.14 -8.45 19.09
CA ARG A 131 -8.67 -8.89 17.78
C ARG A 131 -7.86 -8.31 16.62
N LYS A 132 -6.67 -8.86 16.34
CA LYS A 132 -5.82 -8.40 15.23
C LYS A 132 -6.59 -8.41 13.90
N ARG A 133 -6.93 -7.21 13.37
CA ARG A 133 -7.59 -6.91 12.07
C ARG A 133 -9.12 -6.70 12.07
N GLN A 134 -9.81 -6.69 13.22
CA GLN A 134 -11.22 -6.30 13.25
C GLN A 134 -11.37 -4.77 13.34
N LEU A 135 -12.03 -4.12 12.39
CA LEU A 135 -12.26 -2.68 12.43
C LEU A 135 -13.75 -2.39 12.54
N SER A 136 -14.11 -1.37 13.32
CA SER A 136 -15.41 -0.73 13.23
C SER A 136 -15.31 0.46 12.27
N ILE A 137 -16.27 0.56 11.36
CA ILE A 137 -16.37 1.60 10.33
C ILE A 137 -17.70 2.29 10.54
N GLU A 138 -17.62 3.60 10.80
CA GLU A 138 -18.79 4.46 10.96
C GLU A 138 -18.71 5.58 9.93
N VAL A 139 -19.82 5.86 9.23
CA VAL A 139 -19.93 7.01 8.32
C VAL A 139 -21.05 7.90 8.81
N PHE A 140 -20.73 9.18 9.00
CA PHE A 140 -21.69 10.19 9.42
C PHE A 140 -21.83 11.28 8.36
N GLU A 141 -23.07 11.73 8.15
CA GLU A 141 -23.39 12.95 7.44
C GLU A 141 -23.70 14.04 8.46
N GLN A 142 -23.01 15.18 8.36
CA GLN A 142 -23.16 16.35 9.20
C GLN A 142 -23.59 17.54 8.35
N SER A 143 -24.63 18.23 8.81
CA SER A 143 -25.16 19.45 8.21
C SER A 143 -25.56 20.44 9.31
N GLU A 144 -26.05 21.63 8.92
CA GLU A 144 -26.65 22.58 9.87
C GLU A 144 -27.82 21.96 10.67
N MET A 145 -28.49 20.94 10.11
CA MET A 145 -29.62 20.24 10.74
C MET A 145 -29.18 19.13 11.73
N GLY A 146 -27.88 18.92 11.93
CA GLY A 146 -27.33 17.93 12.86
C GLY A 146 -26.56 16.79 12.17
N LYS A 147 -26.20 15.77 12.98
CA LYS A 147 -25.38 14.61 12.59
C LYS A 147 -26.26 13.36 12.43
N SER A 148 -26.15 12.65 11.31
CA SER A 148 -26.83 11.37 11.05
C SER A 148 -25.83 10.26 10.73
N SER A 149 -26.01 9.08 11.34
CA SER A 149 -25.26 7.88 10.98
C SER A 149 -25.80 7.29 9.68
N LEU A 150 -24.93 7.04 8.70
CA LEU A 150 -25.24 6.43 7.41
C LEU A 150 -24.72 5.01 7.29
N LEU A 151 -23.63 4.69 7.99
CA LEU A 151 -23.02 3.37 8.04
C LEU A 151 -22.48 3.13 9.44
N ASP A 152 -22.72 1.94 9.97
CA ASP A 152 -22.10 1.43 11.20
C ASP A 152 -21.89 -0.07 10.98
N THR A 153 -20.64 -0.50 10.83
CA THR A 153 -20.32 -1.90 10.49
C THR A 153 -18.98 -2.31 11.07
N GLU A 154 -18.95 -3.50 11.67
CA GLU A 154 -17.71 -4.17 12.05
C GLU A 154 -17.27 -5.18 11.00
N ILE A 155 -15.98 -5.17 10.66
CA ILE A 155 -15.39 -6.07 9.68
C ILE A 155 -14.06 -6.65 10.13
N ILE A 156 -13.67 -7.77 9.53
CA ILE A 156 -12.28 -8.24 9.56
C ILE A 156 -11.66 -7.87 8.22
N LEU A 157 -10.65 -7.00 8.23
CA LEU A 157 -10.02 -6.54 6.99
C LEU A 157 -9.33 -7.70 6.25
N PRO A 158 -9.65 -7.93 4.97
CA PRO A 158 -8.92 -8.90 4.16
C PRO A 158 -7.53 -8.36 3.79
N GLU A 159 -6.50 -9.20 3.87
CA GLU A 159 -5.12 -8.77 3.59
C GLU A 159 -4.79 -8.59 2.11
N LYS A 160 -5.56 -9.25 1.23
CA LYS A 160 -5.30 -9.30 -0.21
C LYS A 160 -6.42 -8.71 -1.05
N ASN A 161 -7.58 -8.44 -0.44
CA ASN A 161 -8.78 -8.04 -1.15
C ASN A 161 -9.16 -6.60 -0.78
N ILE A 162 -10.08 -6.05 -1.56
CA ILE A 162 -10.71 -4.76 -1.31
C ILE A 162 -12.07 -5.04 -0.64
N ALA A 163 -12.37 -4.36 0.46
CA ALA A 163 -13.67 -4.42 1.12
C ALA A 163 -14.51 -3.21 0.68
N VAL A 164 -15.72 -3.44 0.15
CA VAL A 164 -16.60 -2.38 -0.34
C VAL A 164 -17.94 -2.40 0.42
N PHE A 165 -18.34 -1.26 0.94
CA PHE A 165 -19.57 -1.05 1.73
C PHE A 165 -20.49 -0.10 0.99
N GLY A 166 -21.67 -0.58 0.58
CA GLY A 166 -22.72 0.27 0.02
C GLY A 166 -23.67 0.80 1.10
N PHE A 167 -24.03 2.07 1.02
CA PHE A 167 -25.02 2.71 1.90
C PHE A 167 -25.73 3.83 1.14
N GLU A 168 -26.78 4.43 1.73
CA GLU A 168 -27.55 5.51 1.11
C GLU A 168 -27.60 6.73 2.02
N ASP A 169 -27.73 7.92 1.45
CA ASP A 169 -28.09 9.12 2.23
C ASP A 169 -29.60 9.16 2.55
N LYS A 170 -30.01 10.21 3.28
CA LYS A 170 -31.43 10.46 3.60
C LYS A 170 -32.34 10.62 2.37
N LYS A 171 -31.79 10.89 1.18
CA LYS A 171 -32.52 11.04 -0.07
C LYS A 171 -32.56 9.74 -0.88
N GLY A 172 -31.98 8.66 -0.37
CA GLY A 172 -31.87 7.36 -1.06
C GLY A 172 -30.80 7.33 -2.15
N LYS A 173 -29.85 8.28 -2.13
CA LYS A 173 -28.75 8.34 -3.09
C LYS A 173 -27.67 7.34 -2.65
N PRO A 174 -27.23 6.41 -3.53
CA PRO A 174 -26.30 5.36 -3.14
C PRO A 174 -24.85 5.84 -3.14
N TYR A 175 -24.13 5.45 -2.10
CA TYR A 175 -22.71 5.70 -1.89
C TYR A 175 -21.99 4.41 -1.56
N PHE A 176 -20.69 4.38 -1.83
CA PHE A 176 -19.84 3.23 -1.58
C PHE A 176 -18.53 3.64 -0.91
N LEU A 177 -18.17 2.95 0.15
CA LEU A 177 -16.89 3.11 0.83
C LEU A 177 -16.04 1.87 0.56
N SER A 178 -14.89 2.06 -0.07
CA SER A 178 -13.92 1.01 -0.33
C SER A 178 -12.70 1.17 0.55
N ILE A 179 -12.23 0.05 1.09
CA ILE A 179 -11.08 -0.01 1.99
C ILE A 179 -10.16 -1.15 1.55
N HIS A 180 -8.87 -0.83 1.40
CA HIS A 180 -7.85 -1.77 0.99
C HIS A 180 -6.57 -1.62 1.83
N LEU A 181 -5.96 -2.75 2.19
CA LEU A 181 -4.63 -2.80 2.75
C LEU A 181 -3.61 -3.03 1.63
N PRO A 182 -2.85 -2.01 1.20
CA PRO A 182 -1.78 -2.23 0.25
C PRO A 182 -0.79 -3.26 0.80
N PRO A 183 -0.27 -4.15 -0.07
CA PRO A 183 0.77 -5.09 0.34
C PRO A 183 1.98 -4.31 0.86
N PRO A 184 2.70 -4.85 1.86
CA PRO A 184 3.94 -4.21 2.31
C PRO A 184 4.89 -4.07 1.11
N PRO A 185 5.69 -2.99 1.06
CA PRO A 185 6.64 -2.82 -0.02
C PRO A 185 7.52 -4.07 -0.10
N PRO A 186 7.78 -4.60 -1.32
CA PRO A 186 8.63 -5.76 -1.47
C PRO A 186 9.97 -5.48 -0.79
N PRO A 187 10.55 -6.48 -0.08
CA PRO A 187 11.86 -6.30 0.49
C PRO A 187 12.83 -5.88 -0.62
N PRO A 188 13.79 -4.98 -0.34
CA PRO A 188 14.79 -4.61 -1.32
C PRO A 188 15.43 -5.88 -1.89
N PRO A 189 15.71 -5.93 -3.21
CA PRO A 189 16.22 -7.13 -3.86
C PRO A 189 17.43 -7.65 -3.10
N GLN A 190 17.25 -8.77 -2.39
CA GLN A 190 18.36 -9.44 -1.72
C GLN A 190 19.20 -10.07 -2.81
N VAL A 191 20.38 -9.48 -3.08
CA VAL A 191 21.37 -10.12 -3.95
C VAL A 191 21.63 -11.51 -3.37
N LYS A 192 21.20 -12.55 -4.09
CA LYS A 192 21.28 -13.92 -3.57
C LYS A 192 22.76 -14.23 -3.37
N LYS A 193 23.13 -14.67 -2.17
CA LYS A 193 24.53 -15.03 -1.85
C LYS A 193 25.16 -15.96 -2.90
N LYS A 194 24.36 -16.87 -3.46
CA LYS A 194 24.75 -17.78 -4.54
C LYS A 194 25.15 -17.06 -5.85
N GLU A 195 24.48 -15.97 -6.20
CA GLU A 195 24.84 -15.15 -7.38
C GLU A 195 26.14 -14.36 -7.16
N ILE A 196 26.42 -13.95 -5.90
CA ILE A 196 27.71 -13.35 -5.53
C ILE A 196 28.82 -14.41 -5.59
N GLU A 197 28.58 -15.60 -5.05
CA GLU A 197 29.54 -16.71 -5.09
C GLU A 197 29.84 -17.18 -6.53
N ASP A 198 28.82 -17.25 -7.39
CA ASP A 198 29.02 -17.52 -8.83
C ASP A 198 29.72 -16.34 -9.54
N PHE A 199 29.53 -15.10 -9.05
CA PHE A 199 30.28 -13.94 -9.52
C PHE A 199 31.75 -13.93 -9.03
N GLU A 200 32.06 -14.58 -7.92
CA GLU A 200 33.43 -14.68 -7.40
C GLU A 200 34.23 -15.81 -8.06
N LYS A 201 33.54 -16.80 -8.66
CA LYS A 201 34.20 -17.89 -9.41
C LYS A 201 34.99 -17.31 -10.60
N GLY A 202 36.30 -17.54 -10.56
CA GLY A 202 37.27 -17.08 -11.57
C GLY A 202 37.87 -15.70 -11.31
N ALA A 203 37.54 -15.04 -10.18
CA ALA A 203 38.20 -13.79 -9.80
C ALA A 203 39.58 -14.08 -9.19
N ILE A 204 40.60 -13.33 -9.62
CA ILE A 204 41.95 -13.41 -9.05
C ILE A 204 41.98 -12.53 -7.79
N LYS A 205 42.30 -13.12 -6.64
CA LYS A 205 42.45 -12.39 -5.38
C LYS A 205 43.77 -11.61 -5.40
N VAL A 206 43.69 -10.32 -5.67
CA VAL A 206 44.84 -9.42 -5.64
C VAL A 206 45.04 -8.90 -4.21
N VAL A 207 46.27 -8.96 -3.69
CA VAL A 207 46.64 -8.55 -2.33
C VAL A 207 47.51 -7.29 -2.41
N GLY A 208 47.11 -6.20 -1.73
CA GLY A 208 47.85 -4.93 -1.68
C GLY A 208 46.95 -3.69 -1.74
N GLU A 209 47.54 -2.48 -1.69
CA GLU A 209 46.82 -1.22 -1.94
C GLU A 209 46.53 -1.07 -3.45
N ILE A 210 45.36 -1.53 -3.88
CA ILE A 210 44.93 -1.43 -5.27
C ILE A 210 44.14 -0.13 -5.42
N LYS A 211 44.63 0.77 -6.28
CA LYS A 211 43.86 1.96 -6.66
C LYS A 211 42.61 1.51 -7.42
N PRO A 212 41.39 1.93 -7.02
CA PRO A 212 40.18 1.52 -7.70
C PRO A 212 40.20 1.96 -9.18
N PRO A 213 39.66 1.15 -10.10
CA PRO A 213 39.61 1.50 -11.51
C PRO A 213 38.77 2.76 -11.69
N LYS A 214 39.27 3.70 -12.51
CA LYS A 214 38.57 4.94 -12.83
C LYS A 214 37.87 4.79 -14.19
N PRO A 215 36.61 5.22 -14.32
CA PRO A 215 35.92 5.18 -15.60
C PRO A 215 36.59 6.13 -16.59
N ILE A 216 37.07 5.59 -17.72
CA ILE A 216 37.67 6.37 -18.82
C ILE A 216 36.58 6.87 -19.77
N LYS A 217 35.56 6.03 -20.04
CA LYS A 217 34.45 6.34 -20.95
C LYS A 217 33.14 5.75 -20.42
N ILE A 218 32.10 6.56 -20.37
CA ILE A 218 30.75 6.14 -19.98
C ILE A 218 29.83 6.30 -21.19
N VAL A 219 29.26 5.19 -21.66
CA VAL A 219 28.29 5.19 -22.75
C VAL A 219 26.89 5.27 -22.15
N LYS A 220 26.13 6.29 -22.51
CA LYS A 220 24.73 6.40 -22.07
C LYS A 220 23.91 5.32 -22.79
N PRO A 221 23.07 4.55 -22.07
CA PRO A 221 22.23 3.54 -22.70
C PRO A 221 21.21 4.19 -23.64
N VAL A 222 20.98 3.54 -24.78
CA VAL A 222 19.95 3.95 -25.73
C VAL A 222 18.61 3.44 -25.24
N TYR A 223 17.63 4.34 -25.17
CA TYR A 223 16.31 4.00 -24.67
C TYR A 223 15.52 3.19 -25.70
N PRO A 224 14.97 2.00 -25.36
CA PRO A 224 14.28 1.13 -26.32
C PRO A 224 13.00 1.75 -26.91
N GLU A 225 12.76 1.53 -28.21
CA GLU A 225 11.59 2.10 -28.89
C GLU A 225 10.24 1.59 -28.34
N ALA A 226 10.18 0.32 -27.96
CA ALA A 226 8.99 -0.27 -27.37
C ALA A 226 8.61 0.43 -26.05
N ALA A 227 9.61 0.69 -25.20
CA ALA A 227 9.43 1.44 -23.96
C ALA A 227 9.03 2.90 -24.23
N ARG A 228 9.54 3.51 -25.31
CA ARG A 228 9.22 4.89 -25.69
C ARG A 228 7.77 5.04 -26.14
N LYS A 229 7.28 4.09 -26.96
CA LYS A 229 5.87 4.05 -27.41
C LYS A 229 4.93 3.81 -26.23
N ALA A 230 5.35 2.98 -25.28
CA ALA A 230 4.57 2.65 -24.09
C ALA A 230 4.75 3.66 -22.92
N LYS A 231 5.67 4.64 -23.05
CA LYS A 231 6.05 5.60 -21.99
C LYS A 231 6.44 4.91 -20.67
N VAL A 232 7.21 3.83 -20.75
CA VAL A 232 7.56 2.98 -19.59
C VAL A 232 8.94 3.32 -19.04
N GLU A 233 8.99 3.84 -17.82
CA GLU A 233 10.25 4.13 -17.12
C GLU A 233 10.69 2.94 -16.24
N GLY A 234 11.98 2.83 -15.97
CA GLY A 234 12.53 1.76 -15.14
C GLY A 234 14.01 1.94 -14.81
N VAL A 235 14.46 1.30 -13.74
CA VAL A 235 15.86 1.29 -13.29
C VAL A 235 16.47 -0.08 -13.56
N VAL A 236 17.64 -0.12 -14.18
CA VAL A 236 18.40 -1.35 -14.43
C VAL A 236 19.67 -1.33 -13.59
N ILE A 237 19.80 -2.28 -12.66
CA ILE A 237 21.02 -2.47 -11.87
C ILE A 237 21.82 -3.59 -12.54
N LEU A 238 23.08 -3.30 -12.90
CA LEU A 238 23.98 -4.23 -13.56
C LEU A 238 25.19 -4.51 -12.68
N ASN A 239 25.54 -5.79 -12.56
CA ASN A 239 26.85 -6.23 -12.07
C ASN A 239 27.69 -6.62 -13.28
N ALA A 240 28.91 -6.07 -13.41
CA ALA A 240 29.81 -6.35 -14.52
C ALA A 240 31.25 -6.49 -14.03
N ARG A 241 32.07 -7.26 -14.75
CA ARG A 241 33.50 -7.40 -14.48
C ARG A 241 34.31 -6.57 -15.47
N THR A 242 35.53 -6.21 -15.09
CA THR A 242 36.51 -5.64 -16.01
C THR A 242 37.67 -6.61 -16.19
N ASP A 243 38.16 -6.77 -17.42
CA ASP A 243 39.39 -7.52 -17.69
C ASP A 243 40.65 -6.72 -17.30
N GLU A 244 41.82 -7.33 -17.48
CA GLU A 244 43.14 -6.70 -17.21
C GLU A 244 43.41 -5.43 -18.04
N TYR A 245 42.69 -5.26 -19.15
CA TYR A 245 42.77 -4.08 -20.02
C TYR A 245 41.68 -3.04 -19.72
N GLY A 246 40.82 -3.27 -18.72
CA GLY A 246 39.72 -2.38 -18.35
C GLY A 246 38.49 -2.45 -19.27
N ARG A 247 38.34 -3.51 -20.07
CA ARG A 247 37.15 -3.75 -20.89
C ARG A 247 36.08 -4.45 -20.06
N VAL A 248 34.82 -4.06 -20.27
CA VAL A 248 33.69 -4.65 -19.55
C VAL A 248 33.41 -6.06 -20.11
N VAL A 249 33.51 -7.06 -19.25
CA VAL A 249 33.24 -8.48 -19.51
C VAL A 249 32.19 -9.01 -18.52
N ARG A 250 31.63 -10.19 -18.81
CA ARG A 250 30.48 -10.78 -18.11
C ARG A 250 30.74 -11.06 -16.63
#